data_AF-A0A1U7M1Y1-F1
#
_entry.id   AF-A0A1U7M1Y1-F1
#
_cell.length_a   1.000
_cell.length_b   1.000
_cell.length_c   1.000
_cell.angle_alpha   90.00
_cell.angle_beta   90.00
_cell.angle_gamma   90.00
#
_symmetry.space_group_name_H-M   'P 1'
#
loop_
_entity.id
_entity.type
_entity.pdbx_description
1 polymer ?
#
loop_
_entity_poly.entity_id
_entity_poly.type
_entity_poly.pdbx_seq_one_letter_code
_entity_poly.pdbx_strand_id
1 'polypeptide(L)'
;MKANRKKFPVALAIIILFSVLYGSVKIGKSISMRNQKLEIISENKKEISNLKLEIDNLNSELENSSSADFVEKVAREELGMVKPREVIYVDKNKEKAFDKDKVLNNEKKSNDKENFK
;
A
#
# COMPACT_ATOMS: atom_id res chain seq x y z
N MET A 1 67.08 40.74 -1.02
CA MET A 1 65.87 40.38 -1.82
C MET A 1 64.73 40.04 -0.85
N LYS A 2 63.77 40.95 -0.66
CA LYS A 2 62.72 40.82 0.38
C LYS A 2 61.63 39.87 -0.15
N ALA A 3 61.70 38.60 0.23
CA ALA A 3 60.76 37.58 -0.22
C ALA A 3 59.38 37.82 0.41
N ASN A 4 58.41 38.23 -0.41
CA ASN A 4 57.02 38.43 0.00
C ASN A 4 56.32 37.07 0.19
N ARG A 5 56.70 36.32 1.24
CA ARG A 5 56.21 34.94 1.48
C ARG A 5 54.81 34.85 2.09
N LYS A 6 54.16 35.99 2.39
CA LYS A 6 52.86 36.05 3.09
C LYS A 6 51.65 35.58 2.24
N LYS A 7 51.80 35.40 0.92
CA LYS A 7 50.69 34.97 0.03
C LYS A 7 50.49 33.45 -0.06
N PHE A 8 51.50 32.66 0.31
CA PHE A 8 51.44 31.19 0.27
C PHE A 8 50.44 30.57 1.27
N PRO A 9 50.41 30.96 2.56
CA PRO A 9 49.42 30.41 3.50
C PRO A 9 47.99 30.84 3.18
N VAL A 10 47.80 32.03 2.59
CA VAL A 10 46.48 32.54 2.19
C VAL A 10 45.91 31.75 1.00
N ALA A 11 46.74 31.46 0.00
CA ALA A 11 46.33 30.64 -1.14
C ALA A 11 45.94 29.21 -0.70
N LEU A 12 46.71 28.62 0.22
CA LEU A 12 46.40 27.31 0.79
C LEU A 12 45.08 27.31 1.58
N ALA A 13 44.83 28.35 2.39
CA ALA A 13 43.59 28.50 3.14
C ALA A 13 42.36 28.59 2.22
N ILE A 14 42.48 29.30 1.09
CA ILE A 14 41.41 29.41 0.09
C ILE A 14 41.12 28.05 -0.57
N ILE A 15 42.16 27.28 -0.91
CA ILE A 15 41.99 25.93 -1.49
C ILE A 15 41.30 24.99 -0.49
N ILE A 16 41.69 25.03 0.78
CA ILE A 16 41.04 24.24 1.83
C ILE A 16 39.57 24.64 1.99
N LEU A 17 39.27 25.95 2.01
CA LEU A 17 37.90 26.45 2.10
C LEU A 17 37.03 25.97 0.94
N PHE A 18 37.53 26.05 -0.30
CA PHE A 18 36.80 25.55 -1.47
C PHE A 18 36.62 24.03 -1.43
N SER A 19 37.63 23.28 -0.98
CA SER A 19 37.56 21.82 -0.82
C SER A 19 36.48 21.42 0.19
N VAL A 20 36.42 22.10 1.34
CA VAL A 20 35.40 21.85 2.38
C VAL A 20 34.00 22.18 1.84
N LEU A 21 33.82 23.35 1.21
CA LEU A 21 32.54 23.75 0.63
C LEU A 21 32.04 22.75 -0.43
N TYR A 22 32.93 22.30 -1.32
CA TYR A 22 32.58 21.33 -2.35
C TYR A 22 32.27 19.94 -1.78
N GLY A 23 33.04 19.51 -0.75
CA GLY A 23 32.81 18.27 -0.02
C GLY A 23 31.46 18.23 0.69
N SER A 24 31.09 19.31 1.38
CA SER A 24 29.81 19.41 2.12
C SER A 24 28.60 19.24 1.21
N VAL A 25 28.61 19.80 -0.01
CA VAL A 25 27.50 19.67 -0.97
C VAL A 25 27.33 18.21 -1.45
N LYS A 26 28.45 17.50 -1.68
CA LYS A 26 28.41 16.09 -2.12
C LYS A 26 27.89 15.16 -1.03
N ILE A 27 28.30 15.38 0.23
CA ILE A 27 27.83 14.58 1.38
C ILE A 27 26.32 14.75 1.57
N GLY A 28 25.81 15.99 1.55
CA GLY A 28 24.37 16.25 1.76
C GLY A 28 23.48 15.55 0.72
N LYS A 29 23.87 15.62 -0.56
CA LYS A 29 23.13 14.97 -1.65
C LYS A 29 23.17 13.44 -1.54
N SER A 30 24.30 12.86 -1.11
CA SER A 30 24.45 11.42 -0.93
C SER A 30 23.56 10.89 0.21
N ILE A 31 23.48 11.61 1.34
CA ILE A 31 22.63 11.24 2.48
C ILE A 31 21.15 11.30 2.09
N SER A 32 20.71 12.37 1.42
CA SER A 32 19.32 12.49 0.98
C SER A 32 18.90 11.35 0.04
N MET A 33 19.73 11.03 -0.95
CA MET A 33 19.46 9.93 -1.88
C MET A 33 19.44 8.57 -1.18
N ARG A 34 20.31 8.38 -0.17
CA ARG A 34 20.32 7.17 0.65
C ARG A 34 19.05 7.03 1.48
N ASN A 35 18.59 8.12 2.11
CA ASN A 35 17.37 8.09 2.93
C ASN A 35 16.13 7.78 2.08
N GLN A 36 15.99 8.40 0.91
CA GLN A 36 14.90 8.08 -0.02
C GLN A 36 14.92 6.62 -0.45
N LYS A 37 16.11 6.08 -0.78
CA LYS A 37 16.25 4.65 -1.11
C LYS A 37 15.88 3.75 0.06
N LEU A 38 16.25 4.11 1.29
CA LEU A 38 15.92 3.34 2.49
C LEU A 38 14.42 3.35 2.78
N GLU A 39 13.74 4.47 2.56
CA GLU A 39 12.30 4.60 2.69
C GLU A 39 11.58 3.68 1.69
N ILE A 40 11.92 3.75 0.41
CA ILE A 40 11.37 2.86 -0.63
C ILE A 40 11.64 1.39 -0.30
N ILE A 41 12.85 1.05 0.14
CA ILE A 41 13.18 -0.33 0.54
C ILE A 41 12.32 -0.76 1.73
N SER A 42 12.08 0.12 2.70
CA SER A 42 11.26 -0.18 3.87
C SER A 42 9.79 -0.40 3.48
N GLU A 43 9.24 0.45 2.62
CA GLU A 43 7.88 0.31 2.10
C GLU A 43 7.71 -0.99 1.32
N ASN A 44 8.61 -1.27 0.37
CA ASN A 44 8.58 -2.51 -0.41
C ASN A 44 8.71 -3.75 0.49
N LYS A 45 9.54 -3.71 1.54
CA LYS A 45 9.66 -4.82 2.50
C LYS A 45 8.36 -5.03 3.27
N LYS A 46 7.68 -3.96 3.67
CA LYS A 46 6.39 -4.03 4.35
C LYS A 46 5.32 -4.61 3.42
N GLU A 47 5.29 -4.18 2.17
CA GLU A 47 4.38 -4.71 1.15
C GLU A 47 4.62 -6.20 0.91
N ILE A 48 5.87 -6.62 0.71
CA ILE A 48 6.24 -8.03 0.56
C ILE A 48 5.81 -8.85 1.79
N SER A 49 6.01 -8.32 2.99
CA SER A 49 5.58 -9.00 4.22
C SER A 49 4.07 -9.17 4.30
N ASN A 50 3.31 -8.14 3.91
CA ASN A 50 1.85 -8.19 3.93
C ASN A 50 1.32 -9.20 2.89
N LEU A 51 1.83 -9.14 1.66
CA LEU A 51 1.48 -10.08 0.60
C LEU A 51 1.82 -11.53 1.00
N LYS A 52 2.95 -11.73 1.67
CA LYS A 52 3.33 -13.06 2.16
C LYS A 52 2.35 -13.56 3.23
N LEU A 53 1.94 -12.72 4.17
CA LEU A 53 0.91 -13.08 5.16
C LEU A 53 -0.43 -13.40 4.50
N GLU A 54 -0.82 -12.64 3.47
CA GLU A 54 -2.04 -12.90 2.70
C GLU A 54 -1.97 -14.24 1.97
N ILE A 55 -0.84 -14.55 1.33
CA ILE A 55 -0.60 -15.87 0.71
C ILE A 55 -0.68 -16.99 1.75
N ASP A 56 -0.04 -16.83 2.91
CA ASP A 56 -0.05 -17.85 3.96
C ASP A 56 -1.47 -18.08 4.49
N ASN A 57 -2.25 -17.02 4.70
CA ASN A 57 -3.66 -17.11 5.08
C ASN A 57 -4.51 -17.81 4.02
N LEU A 58 -4.39 -17.41 2.75
CA LEU A 58 -5.10 -18.02 1.63
C LEU A 58 -4.76 -19.50 1.48
N ASN A 59 -3.48 -19.87 1.63
CA ASN A 59 -3.05 -21.27 1.59
C ASN A 59 -3.66 -22.05 2.76
N SER A 60 -3.72 -21.48 3.96
CA SER A 60 -4.37 -22.14 5.10
C SER A 60 -5.88 -22.35 4.86
N GLU A 61 -6.55 -21.38 4.25
CA GLU A 61 -7.96 -21.52 3.87
C GLU A 61 -8.15 -22.56 2.77
N LEU A 62 -7.22 -22.62 1.80
CA LEU A 62 -7.22 -23.61 0.73
C LEU A 62 -6.96 -25.03 1.26
N GLU A 63 -6.02 -25.22 2.18
CA GLU A 63 -5.78 -26.53 2.81
C GLU A 63 -7.02 -27.01 3.58
N ASN A 64 -7.73 -26.08 4.21
CA ASN A 64 -9.00 -26.34 4.89
C ASN A 64 -10.22 -26.31 3.94
N SER A 65 -10.05 -26.02 2.65
CA SER A 65 -11.18 -25.85 1.72
C SER A 65 -11.96 -27.13 1.47
N SER A 66 -11.33 -28.28 1.68
CA SER A 66 -11.96 -29.60 1.58
C SER A 66 -12.62 -30.04 2.90
N SER A 67 -12.52 -29.22 3.96
CA SER A 67 -13.21 -29.49 5.23
C SER A 67 -14.71 -29.24 5.10
N ALA A 68 -15.49 -29.98 5.89
CA ALA A 68 -16.94 -29.83 5.94
C ALA A 68 -17.37 -28.42 6.37
N ASP A 69 -16.59 -27.77 7.25
CA ASP A 69 -16.86 -26.43 7.75
C ASP A 69 -16.71 -25.36 6.66
N PHE A 70 -15.69 -25.47 5.80
CA PHE A 70 -15.51 -24.57 4.66
C PHE A 70 -16.63 -24.74 3.64
N VAL A 71 -17.00 -25.98 3.31
CA VAL A 71 -18.12 -26.27 2.41
C VAL A 71 -19.43 -25.72 2.96
N GLU A 72 -19.69 -25.88 4.26
CA GLU A 72 -20.87 -25.32 4.91
C GLU A 72 -20.86 -23.78 4.90
N LYS A 73 -19.71 -23.15 5.14
CA LYS A 73 -19.55 -21.70 5.08
C LYS A 73 -19.87 -21.16 3.69
N VAL A 74 -19.24 -21.69 2.64
CA VAL A 74 -19.53 -21.29 1.25
C VAL A 74 -20.99 -21.56 0.89
N ALA A 75 -21.52 -22.72 1.27
CA ALA A 75 -22.92 -23.06 1.01
C ALA A 75 -23.90 -22.08 1.69
N ARG A 76 -23.63 -21.65 2.93
CA ARG A 76 -24.50 -20.70 3.65
C ARG A 76 -24.30 -19.25 3.21
N GLU A 77 -23.06 -18.79 3.08
CA GLU A 77 -22.72 -17.38 2.84
C GLU A 77 -22.86 -16.99 1.37
N GLU A 78 -22.39 -17.83 0.44
CA GLU A 78 -22.41 -17.52 -1.00
C GLU A 78 -23.65 -18.09 -1.69
N LEU A 79 -24.07 -19.30 -1.32
CA LEU A 79 -25.19 -20.01 -1.97
C LEU A 79 -26.52 -19.91 -1.21
N GLY A 80 -26.54 -19.39 0.02
CA GLY A 80 -27.75 -19.27 0.84
C GLY A 80 -28.41 -20.61 1.19
N MET A 81 -27.66 -21.71 1.09
CA MET A 81 -28.14 -23.06 1.36
C MET A 81 -28.21 -23.32 2.88
N VAL A 82 -29.16 -24.17 3.28
CA VAL A 82 -29.33 -24.62 4.67
C VAL A 82 -29.55 -26.13 4.71
N LYS A 83 -29.29 -26.75 5.86
CA LYS A 83 -29.49 -28.21 6.00
C LYS A 83 -30.98 -28.55 5.92
N PRO A 84 -31.34 -29.75 5.43
CA PRO A 84 -32.73 -30.20 5.47
C PRO A 84 -33.28 -30.10 6.89
N ARG A 85 -34.47 -29.49 7.04
CA ARG A 85 -35.18 -29.26 8.32
C ARG A 85 -34.65 -28.10 9.19
N GLU A 86 -33.74 -27.26 8.71
CA GLU A 86 -33.42 -25.98 9.36
C GLU A 86 -34.43 -24.88 8.97
N VAL A 87 -34.73 -23.97 9.92
CA VAL A 87 -35.63 -22.82 9.70
C VAL A 87 -34.80 -21.57 9.48
N ILE A 88 -35.02 -20.89 8.35
CA ILE A 88 -34.32 -19.64 8.01
C ILE A 88 -35.07 -18.46 8.64
N TYR A 89 -34.35 -17.64 9.42
CA TYR A 89 -34.86 -16.37 9.92
C TYR A 89 -34.33 -15.23 9.04
N VAL A 90 -35.24 -14.57 8.32
CA VAL A 90 -34.91 -13.41 7.50
C VAL A 90 -35.42 -12.14 8.19
N ASP A 91 -34.51 -11.23 8.50
CA ASP A 91 -34.88 -9.92 9.04
C ASP A 91 -35.41 -9.01 7.91
N LYS A 92 -36.75 -8.87 7.88
CA LYS A 92 -37.47 -8.05 6.90
C LYS A 92 -37.06 -6.57 6.92
N ASN A 93 -36.43 -6.08 8.00
CA ASN A 93 -35.94 -4.71 8.07
C ASN A 93 -34.59 -4.53 7.37
N LYS A 94 -33.78 -5.59 7.25
CA LYS A 94 -32.53 -5.58 6.47
C LYS A 94 -32.80 -5.67 4.97
N GLU A 95 -33.80 -6.43 4.52
CA GLU A 95 -34.14 -6.54 3.10
C GLU A 95 -34.51 -5.20 2.46
N LYS A 96 -35.19 -4.30 3.19
CA LYS A 96 -35.52 -2.95 2.72
C LYS A 96 -34.30 -2.06 2.47
N ALA A 97 -33.16 -2.36 3.10
CA ALA A 97 -31.90 -1.66 2.84
C ALA A 97 -31.23 -2.20 1.57
N PHE A 98 -31.17 -3.53 1.41
CA PHE A 98 -30.59 -4.18 0.22
C PHE A 98 -31.35 -3.87 -1.08
N ASP A 99 -32.69 -3.76 -1.04
CA ASP A 99 -33.48 -3.37 -2.21
C ASP A 99 -33.28 -1.88 -2.57
N LYS A 100 -33.14 -0.99 -1.57
CA LYS A 100 -32.81 0.42 -1.83
C LYS A 100 -31.44 0.58 -2.47
N ASP A 101 -30.45 -0.20 -2.04
CA ASP A 101 -29.09 -0.14 -2.61
C ASP A 101 -29.03 -0.70 -4.04
N LYS A 102 -29.85 -1.70 -4.39
CA LYS A 102 -29.97 -2.16 -5.79
C LYS A 102 -30.70 -1.14 -6.69
N VAL A 103 -31.76 -0.51 -6.17
CA VAL A 103 -32.51 0.52 -6.92
C VAL A 103 -31.65 1.77 -7.16
N LEU A 104 -30.92 2.24 -6.14
CA LEU A 104 -30.07 3.44 -6.22
C LEU A 104 -28.87 3.25 -7.18
N ASN A 105 -28.30 2.04 -7.23
CA ASN A 105 -27.21 1.72 -8.15
C ASN A 105 -27.67 1.56 -9.61
N ASN A 106 -28.93 1.15 -9.83
CA ASN A 106 -29.51 1.07 -11.16
C ASN A 106 -29.90 2.45 -11.71
N GLU A 107 -30.40 3.37 -10.88
CA GLU A 107 -30.68 4.76 -11.29
C GLU A 107 -29.41 5.56 -11.64
N LYS A 108 -28.30 5.34 -10.92
CA LYS A 108 -27.02 5.98 -11.26
C LYS A 108 -26.50 5.51 -12.62
N LYS A 109 -26.58 4.20 -12.92
CA LYS A 109 -26.16 3.64 -14.21
C LYS A 109 -27.01 4.10 -15.41
N SER A 110 -28.28 4.44 -15.22
CA SER A 110 -29.11 5.01 -16.28
C SER A 110 -28.79 6.48 -16.53
N ASN A 111 -28.55 7.27 -15.48
CA ASN A 111 -28.24 8.70 -15.61
C ASN A 111 -26.84 8.96 -16.20
N ASP A 112 -25.86 8.09 -15.96
CA ASP A 112 -24.53 8.20 -16.56
C ASP A 112 -24.52 7.85 -18.07
N LYS A 113 -25.51 7.09 -18.56
CA LYS A 113 -25.64 6.75 -19.99
C LYS A 113 -26.36 7.84 -20.80
N GLU A 114 -27.21 8.65 -20.18
CA GLU A 114 -27.86 9.77 -20.87
C GLU A 114 -26.95 11.01 -21.00
N ASN A 115 -25.96 11.16 -20.11
CA ASN A 115 -25.00 12.27 -20.16
C ASN A 115 -23.85 12.13 -21.19
N PHE A 116 -23.84 11.04 -21.97
CA PHE A 116 -22.82 10.78 -23.00
C PHE A 116 -23.35 10.90 -24.45
N LYS A 117 -24.52 11.52 -24.63
CA LYS A 117 -25.14 11.74 -25.94
C LYS A 117 -25.14 13.20 -26.36
#